data_AF-A0A7S2BYC6-F1
#
_entry.id   AF-A0A7S2BYC6-F1
#
_cell.length_a   1.000
_cell.length_b   1.000
_cell.length_c   1.000
_cell.angle_alpha   90.00
_cell.angle_beta   90.00
_cell.angle_gamma   90.00
#
_symmetry.space_group_name_H-M   'P 1'
#
loop_
_entity.id
_entity.type
_entity.pdbx_description
1 polymer ?
#
loop_
_entity_poly.entity_id
_entity_poly.type
_entity_poly.pdbx_seq_one_letter_code
_entity_poly.pdbx_strand_id
1 'polypeptide(L)'
;DTSLVTLCRPNVDSMGMRANLCVALLGLLHVGLAAPLPPAFTKQFRCPFAKVWLEHGPERAAEMLGAAPHAGPGRQLGGDPVTNGTGGSGGGAPVRCLIAPGVVGAAHQLGYGAGYGSDCPGTPAQQSPYLWPSRWTAIVEAKNVGFQSDVVTYESRAKVWYALDKNWKRLDTFYQRGVQRDMGQLPCDQSHGQSLVNGSDFACNRSQSANTTMLHRNNRIVFMEWAANGSIASCSWLNAGVLGNIRPDWFMDDRGDSTGVQYLGDSLVYYLGEPRLVKQWRKKDFANQYFTMSVQRLPGDDGVHWPLILNIPGEGFGDDFLQHWHSHRVLNESEASEFLLDEEHVRNGGSCPQRASSGGNGPPTGQVAHVPSNLEVEPIAFITSVYTGSPIWTPPSPSGTSGGPSATAQQLATGISATSCFDAATSSLRLSVSFETASVAWAAVGFRTTEECLMTPRGGGDGEMVYATPDNSSAYQVHYGPLSPDAKHFQAAAIGNFLQRLTPIGDAAGFSSSSVEHTNGQLVLGFSRSYASMPSVFNLSYALGQNGNVGYHAKRGCFTVTPTACPAVCLLAGGGSQQGSGGSQQGSGGAEAPILSGAHHAAVSGALAALCLLAGLLARP
;
A
#
# COMPACT_ATOMS: atom_id res chain seq x y z
N ASP A 1 -34.73 47.59 -27.13
CA ASP A 1 -34.42 46.68 -28.24
C ASP A 1 -34.23 45.26 -27.77
N THR A 2 -35.23 44.46 -28.08
CA THR A 2 -35.50 43.08 -27.67
C THR A 2 -35.88 42.31 -28.94
N SER A 3 -35.27 41.14 -29.17
CA SER A 3 -35.77 40.07 -30.07
C SER A 3 -34.99 38.79 -29.72
N LEU A 4 -35.49 37.80 -28.94
CA LEU A 4 -36.52 36.76 -29.20
C LEU A 4 -36.30 36.01 -30.54
N VAL A 5 -35.88 34.74 -30.55
CA VAL A 5 -36.62 33.47 -30.25
C VAL A 5 -37.76 33.19 -31.24
N THR A 6 -37.69 32.03 -31.92
CA THR A 6 -38.66 30.96 -32.30
C THR A 6 -38.26 30.42 -33.70
N LEU A 7 -38.14 29.13 -34.06
CA LEU A 7 -39.03 27.96 -34.18
C LEU A 7 -38.14 26.86 -34.85
N CYS A 8 -38.16 25.56 -34.53
CA CYS A 8 -39.22 24.60 -34.86
C CYS A 8 -39.12 23.34 -33.98
N ARG A 9 -40.26 22.95 -33.38
CA ARG A 9 -40.69 21.55 -33.22
C ARG A 9 -41.59 21.21 -34.41
N PRO A 10 -41.77 19.91 -34.75
CA PRO A 10 -43.01 19.28 -34.31
C PRO A 10 -42.89 17.82 -33.84
N ASN A 11 -43.80 17.52 -32.91
CA ASN A 11 -44.59 16.32 -32.64
C ASN A 11 -43.99 14.91 -32.48
N VAL A 12 -44.35 14.43 -31.28
CA VAL A 12 -44.66 13.07 -30.86
C VAL A 12 -45.71 12.46 -31.80
N ASP A 13 -45.39 11.28 -32.37
CA ASP A 13 -46.32 10.15 -32.58
C ASP A 13 -45.58 9.01 -33.31
N SER A 14 -45.25 7.94 -32.58
CA SER A 14 -45.32 6.54 -33.05
C SER A 14 -44.75 5.60 -31.98
N MET A 15 -45.66 5.02 -31.21
CA MET A 15 -45.44 3.74 -30.55
C MET A 15 -45.23 2.65 -31.62
N GLY A 16 -44.33 1.71 -31.33
CA GLY A 16 -44.39 0.36 -31.91
C GLY A 16 -43.22 -0.02 -32.81
N MET A 17 -42.16 -0.59 -32.19
CA MET A 17 -41.39 -1.75 -32.67
C MET A 17 -39.99 -1.75 -32.02
N ARG A 18 -39.92 -2.10 -30.74
CA ARG A 18 -38.67 -2.59 -30.12
C ARG A 18 -38.99 -3.70 -29.12
N ALA A 19 -39.39 -4.85 -29.65
CA ALA A 19 -39.50 -6.09 -28.87
C ALA A 19 -39.10 -7.37 -29.65
N ASN A 20 -38.75 -7.28 -30.94
CA ASN A 20 -38.46 -8.47 -31.77
C ASN A 20 -36.99 -8.64 -32.20
N LEU A 21 -36.06 -7.81 -31.71
CA LEU A 21 -34.64 -7.98 -32.05
C LEU A 21 -33.86 -8.82 -31.02
N CYS A 22 -34.34 -8.93 -29.77
CA CYS A 22 -33.64 -9.71 -28.74
C CYS A 22 -34.01 -11.21 -28.74
N VAL A 23 -35.13 -11.62 -29.35
CA VAL A 23 -35.52 -13.04 -29.40
C VAL A 23 -34.90 -13.77 -30.61
N ALA A 24 -34.52 -13.05 -31.67
CA ALA A 24 -33.84 -13.64 -32.82
C ALA A 24 -32.33 -13.90 -32.59
N LEU A 25 -31.69 -13.19 -31.65
CA LEU A 25 -30.26 -13.34 -31.35
C LEU A 25 -29.95 -14.43 -30.30
N LEU A 26 -30.93 -14.83 -29.48
CA LEU A 26 -30.80 -15.92 -28.51
C LEU A 26 -31.18 -17.31 -29.06
N GLY A 27 -31.81 -17.37 -30.24
CA GLY A 27 -32.16 -18.63 -30.92
C GLY A 27 -31.08 -19.21 -31.83
N LEU A 28 -29.98 -18.49 -32.10
CA LEU A 28 -28.94 -18.89 -33.05
C LEU A 28 -27.68 -19.49 -32.40
N LEU A 29 -27.66 -19.64 -31.08
CA LEU A 29 -26.49 -20.14 -30.33
C LEU A 29 -26.51 -21.66 -30.08
N HIS A 30 -27.36 -22.44 -30.76
CA HIS A 30 -27.44 -23.90 -30.60
C HIS A 30 -27.39 -24.72 -31.89
N VAL A 31 -26.86 -24.17 -33.00
CA VAL A 31 -26.59 -24.98 -34.19
C VAL A 31 -25.17 -24.73 -34.68
N GLY A 32 -24.29 -25.67 -34.37
CA GLY A 32 -22.90 -25.69 -34.83
C GLY A 32 -22.79 -25.99 -36.33
N LEU A 33 -22.97 -24.95 -37.14
CA LEU A 33 -22.57 -24.96 -38.55
C LEU A 33 -21.78 -23.68 -38.85
N ALA A 34 -20.52 -23.89 -39.25
CA ALA A 34 -19.60 -22.83 -39.67
C ALA A 34 -20.20 -22.05 -40.85
N ALA A 35 -20.80 -20.89 -40.56
CA ALA A 35 -21.19 -19.95 -41.60
C ALA A 35 -19.94 -19.22 -42.12
N PRO A 36 -19.77 -19.08 -43.44
CA PRO A 36 -18.66 -18.32 -43.99
C PRO A 36 -18.75 -16.85 -43.57
N LEU A 37 -17.59 -16.28 -43.22
CA LEU A 37 -17.46 -14.88 -42.84
C LEU A 37 -18.05 -13.95 -43.92
N PRO A 38 -18.79 -12.88 -43.54
CA PRO A 38 -19.32 -11.92 -44.49
C PRO A 38 -18.22 -11.30 -45.37
N PRO A 39 -18.41 -11.16 -46.69
CA PRO A 39 -17.39 -10.67 -47.63
C PRO A 39 -16.80 -9.28 -47.28
N ALA A 40 -17.52 -8.48 -46.50
CA ALA A 40 -17.06 -7.18 -46.03
C ALA A 40 -15.86 -7.24 -45.07
N PHE A 41 -15.72 -8.34 -44.31
CA PHE A 41 -14.63 -8.49 -43.33
C PHE A 41 -13.36 -9.10 -43.93
N THR A 42 -13.46 -9.79 -45.06
CA THR A 42 -12.31 -10.45 -45.72
C THR A 42 -11.19 -9.50 -46.14
N LYS A 43 -11.46 -8.20 -46.34
CA LYS A 43 -10.44 -7.21 -46.74
C LYS A 43 -9.76 -6.49 -45.57
N GLN A 44 -10.22 -6.69 -44.34
CA GLN A 44 -9.70 -5.97 -43.16
C GLN A 44 -8.59 -6.73 -42.41
N PHE A 45 -8.39 -8.02 -42.72
CA PHE A 45 -7.32 -8.82 -42.13
C PHE A 45 -6.04 -8.72 -42.96
N ARG A 46 -5.19 -7.73 -42.65
CA ARG A 46 -3.86 -7.59 -43.26
C ARG A 46 -2.84 -8.61 -42.73
N CYS A 47 -3.16 -9.32 -41.65
CA CYS A 47 -2.35 -10.40 -41.13
C CYS A 47 -2.74 -11.71 -41.83
N PRO A 48 -1.83 -12.39 -42.55
CA PRO A 48 -2.13 -13.61 -43.30
C PRO A 48 -2.59 -14.79 -42.42
N PHE A 49 -2.50 -14.65 -41.10
CA PHE A 49 -2.81 -15.67 -40.10
C PHE A 49 -4.09 -15.40 -39.30
N ALA A 50 -4.69 -14.21 -39.42
CA ALA A 50 -5.84 -13.81 -38.60
C ALA A 50 -7.08 -14.69 -38.82
N LYS A 51 -7.28 -15.20 -40.04
CA LYS A 51 -8.38 -16.12 -40.35
C LYS A 51 -8.24 -17.45 -39.59
N VAL A 52 -7.06 -18.07 -39.65
CA VAL A 52 -6.77 -19.33 -38.94
C VAL A 52 -6.92 -19.13 -37.43
N TRP A 53 -6.50 -17.97 -36.93
CA TRP A 53 -6.63 -17.63 -35.51
C TRP A 53 -8.10 -17.49 -35.05
N LEU A 54 -8.94 -16.82 -35.85
CA LEU A 54 -10.36 -16.65 -35.55
C LEU A 54 -11.17 -17.95 -35.69
N GLU A 55 -10.81 -18.82 -36.63
CA GLU A 55 -11.52 -20.07 -36.89
C GLU A 55 -11.18 -21.19 -35.91
N HIS A 56 -9.95 -21.18 -35.35
CA HIS A 56 -9.45 -22.31 -34.55
C HIS A 56 -8.99 -21.95 -33.13
N GLY A 57 -8.93 -20.66 -32.79
CA GLY A 57 -8.34 -20.18 -31.54
C GLY A 57 -6.81 -20.17 -31.56
N PRO A 58 -6.16 -19.46 -30.62
CA PRO A 58 -4.71 -19.22 -30.62
C PRO A 58 -3.86 -20.48 -30.64
N GLU A 59 -4.19 -21.45 -29.81
CA GLU A 59 -3.37 -22.64 -29.58
C GLU A 59 -3.40 -23.56 -30.80
N ARG A 60 -4.59 -23.80 -31.36
CA ARG A 60 -4.79 -24.64 -32.55
C ARG A 60 -4.27 -23.96 -33.81
N ALA A 61 -4.40 -22.63 -33.92
CA ALA A 61 -3.85 -21.88 -35.03
C ALA A 61 -2.32 -21.90 -35.04
N ALA A 62 -1.67 -21.80 -33.87
CA ALA A 62 -0.21 -21.94 -33.76
C ALA A 62 0.27 -23.33 -34.23
N GLU A 63 -0.41 -24.39 -33.78
CA GLU A 63 -0.17 -25.77 -34.22
C GLU A 63 -0.32 -25.91 -35.74
N MET A 64 -1.42 -25.42 -36.32
CA MET A 64 -1.71 -25.48 -37.76
C MET A 64 -0.71 -24.68 -38.62
N LEU A 65 -0.18 -23.58 -38.08
CA LEU A 65 0.77 -22.71 -38.78
C LEU A 65 2.23 -23.17 -38.61
N GLY A 66 2.47 -24.30 -37.93
CA GLY A 66 3.83 -24.77 -37.62
C GLY A 66 4.60 -23.80 -36.73
N ALA A 67 3.90 -22.87 -36.07
CA ALA A 67 4.48 -21.99 -35.07
C ALA A 67 4.57 -22.81 -33.79
N ALA A 68 5.76 -23.31 -33.46
CA ALA A 68 5.99 -23.99 -32.20
C ALA A 68 5.47 -23.08 -31.06
N PRO A 69 4.56 -23.56 -30.19
CA PRO A 69 4.17 -22.77 -29.03
C PRO A 69 5.46 -22.38 -28.33
N HIS A 70 5.66 -21.09 -28.07
CA HIS A 70 6.79 -20.65 -27.27
C HIS A 70 6.69 -21.40 -25.93
N ALA A 71 7.50 -22.45 -25.79
CA ALA A 71 7.86 -23.01 -24.50
C ALA A 71 8.72 -21.97 -23.80
N GLY A 72 8.11 -20.84 -23.43
CA GLY A 72 8.64 -20.01 -22.38
C GLY A 72 8.71 -20.90 -21.15
N PRO A 73 9.83 -20.95 -20.43
CA PRO A 73 9.84 -21.60 -19.13
C PRO A 73 8.72 -20.96 -18.33
N GLY A 74 7.82 -21.77 -17.79
CA GLY A 74 6.71 -21.35 -16.94
C GLY A 74 7.26 -20.55 -15.78
N ARG A 75 7.40 -19.25 -15.97
CA ARG A 75 7.74 -18.29 -14.94
C ARG A 75 6.41 -17.90 -14.32
N GLN A 76 6.05 -18.67 -13.29
CA GLN A 76 5.08 -18.28 -12.29
C GLN A 76 5.31 -16.80 -11.95
N LEU A 77 4.33 -15.95 -12.24
CA LEU A 77 4.30 -14.55 -11.80
C LEU A 77 3.94 -14.43 -10.30
N GLY A 78 4.24 -15.46 -9.51
CA GLY A 78 4.28 -15.41 -8.06
C GLY A 78 5.74 -15.27 -7.65
N GLY A 79 6.15 -14.04 -7.32
CA GLY A 79 7.52 -13.76 -6.90
C GLY A 79 7.87 -14.55 -5.64
N ASP A 80 8.92 -15.36 -5.74
CA ASP A 80 9.58 -15.92 -4.56
C ASP A 80 9.96 -14.78 -3.59
N PRO A 81 9.64 -14.90 -2.29
CA PRO A 81 9.98 -13.89 -1.32
C PRO A 81 11.51 -13.82 -1.19
N VAL A 82 12.07 -12.67 -1.55
CA VAL A 82 13.46 -12.30 -1.28
C VAL A 82 13.65 -12.37 0.24
N THR A 83 14.34 -13.41 0.69
CA THR A 83 14.73 -13.58 2.09
C THR A 83 15.61 -12.40 2.48
N ASN A 84 15.09 -11.57 3.39
CA ASN A 84 15.88 -10.55 4.06
C ASN A 84 17.07 -11.22 4.79
N GLY A 85 18.28 -10.95 4.31
CA GLY A 85 19.51 -10.94 5.08
C GLY A 85 19.83 -12.15 5.95
N THR A 86 20.53 -13.13 5.37
CA THR A 86 21.77 -13.68 5.96
C THR A 86 22.58 -14.37 4.85
N GLY A 87 23.59 -13.67 4.33
CA GLY A 87 24.87 -14.27 3.90
C GLY A 87 24.91 -15.39 2.85
N GLY A 88 23.86 -15.66 2.06
CA GLY A 88 23.89 -16.67 1.02
C GLY A 88 24.45 -16.15 -0.31
N SER A 89 25.72 -16.39 -0.59
CA SER A 89 26.41 -16.09 -1.86
C SER A 89 25.93 -16.97 -3.04
N GLY A 90 24.62 -17.13 -3.23
CA GLY A 90 24.06 -17.78 -4.41
C GLY A 90 24.07 -16.79 -5.58
N GLY A 91 24.82 -17.06 -6.64
CA GLY A 91 25.09 -16.18 -7.78
C GLY A 91 23.91 -15.85 -8.70
N GLY A 92 22.71 -15.64 -8.16
CA GLY A 92 21.59 -15.07 -8.91
C GLY A 92 21.84 -13.58 -9.19
N ALA A 93 21.55 -13.13 -10.41
CA ALA A 93 21.59 -11.70 -10.75
C ALA A 93 20.70 -10.92 -9.76
N PRO A 94 21.14 -9.76 -9.26
CA PRO A 94 20.41 -9.06 -8.23
C PRO A 94 19.05 -8.60 -8.76
N VAL A 95 18.01 -8.78 -7.94
CA VAL A 95 16.62 -8.56 -8.35
C VAL A 95 16.37 -7.06 -8.58
N ARG A 96 15.88 -6.72 -9.78
CA ARG A 96 15.51 -5.36 -10.19
C ARG A 96 14.00 -5.18 -10.20
N CYS A 97 13.55 -3.93 -10.29
CA CYS A 97 12.13 -3.58 -10.46
C CYS A 97 11.23 -3.91 -9.26
N LEU A 98 11.84 -4.18 -8.10
CA LEU A 98 11.11 -4.40 -6.86
C LEU A 98 10.61 -3.07 -6.32
N ILE A 99 9.32 -3.01 -6.05
CA ILE A 99 8.72 -1.91 -5.31
C ILE A 99 8.98 -2.14 -3.83
N ALA A 100 9.22 -1.07 -3.07
CA ALA A 100 9.18 -1.20 -1.62
C ALA A 100 7.79 -1.71 -1.22
N PRO A 101 7.66 -2.43 -0.12
CA PRO A 101 6.35 -2.89 0.32
C PRO A 101 5.52 -1.77 0.92
N GLY A 102 4.21 -2.02 1.04
CA GLY A 102 3.25 -1.10 1.63
C GLY A 102 3.05 0.17 0.82
N VAL A 103 2.38 1.14 1.43
CA VAL A 103 1.86 2.29 0.69
C VAL A 103 2.94 3.24 0.16
N VAL A 104 4.00 3.49 0.95
CA VAL A 104 5.15 4.30 0.52
C VAL A 104 5.89 3.58 -0.61
N GLY A 105 5.79 2.24 -0.60
CA GLY A 105 6.27 1.36 -1.62
C GLY A 105 5.69 1.54 -3.02
N ALA A 106 4.46 2.07 -3.12
CA ALA A 106 3.85 2.38 -4.40
C ALA A 106 4.64 3.41 -5.21
N ALA A 107 5.42 4.27 -4.56
CA ALA A 107 6.28 5.24 -5.24
C ALA A 107 7.78 4.88 -5.25
N HIS A 108 8.21 4.03 -4.32
CA HIS A 108 9.62 3.78 -4.05
C HIS A 108 10.06 2.38 -4.46
N GLN A 109 11.34 2.25 -4.81
CA GLN A 109 12.04 0.99 -4.99
C GLN A 109 12.26 0.33 -3.63
N LEU A 110 12.42 -0.99 -3.61
CA LEU A 110 12.83 -1.71 -2.40
C LEU A 110 14.24 -1.26 -2.01
N GLY A 111 14.43 -0.89 -0.74
CA GLY A 111 15.69 -0.36 -0.22
C GLY A 111 16.89 -1.28 -0.47
N TYR A 112 16.70 -2.60 -0.43
CA TYR A 112 17.76 -3.58 -0.69
C TYR A 112 17.83 -4.07 -2.15
N GLY A 113 16.99 -3.52 -3.03
CA GLY A 113 16.96 -3.88 -4.45
C GLY A 113 18.12 -3.27 -5.24
N ALA A 114 18.49 -3.91 -6.35
CA ALA A 114 19.59 -3.46 -7.21
C ALA A 114 19.27 -2.24 -8.08
N GLY A 115 18.06 -1.68 -7.98
CA GLY A 115 17.60 -0.60 -8.84
C GLY A 115 16.38 -0.97 -9.68
N TYR A 116 15.96 0.00 -10.50
CA TYR A 116 14.90 -0.13 -11.47
C TYR A 116 15.48 -0.21 -12.88
N GLY A 117 15.07 -1.20 -13.68
CA GLY A 117 15.49 -1.27 -15.08
C GLY A 117 14.97 -0.09 -15.89
N SER A 118 15.61 0.21 -17.02
CA SER A 118 15.05 1.13 -18.03
C SER A 118 13.74 0.60 -18.64
N ASP A 119 13.56 -0.72 -18.58
CA ASP A 119 12.31 -1.40 -18.85
C ASP A 119 12.14 -2.54 -17.83
N CYS A 120 10.95 -2.70 -17.27
CA CYS A 120 10.66 -3.68 -16.24
C CYS A 120 9.55 -4.61 -16.72
N PRO A 121 9.87 -5.88 -17.07
CA PRO A 121 8.89 -6.82 -17.57
C PRO A 121 7.71 -7.03 -16.62
N GLY A 122 6.49 -7.01 -17.17
CA GLY A 122 5.25 -7.25 -16.44
C GLY A 122 4.75 -6.07 -15.59
N THR A 123 5.41 -4.92 -15.64
CA THR A 123 4.92 -3.72 -14.94
C THR A 123 3.97 -2.92 -15.84
N PRO A 124 3.05 -2.10 -15.26
CA PRO A 124 2.16 -1.27 -16.05
C PRO A 124 2.87 -0.35 -17.04
N ALA A 125 4.06 0.12 -16.69
CA ALA A 125 4.85 1.03 -17.51
C ALA A 125 5.88 0.34 -18.40
N GLN A 126 5.83 -0.98 -18.57
CA GLN A 126 6.77 -1.68 -19.45
C GLN A 126 6.76 -1.07 -20.86
N GLN A 127 7.92 -0.66 -21.39
CA GLN A 127 8.09 0.04 -22.67
C GLN A 127 7.31 1.36 -22.80
N SER A 128 6.92 1.98 -21.69
CA SER A 128 6.29 3.31 -21.73
C SER A 128 7.31 4.37 -22.19
N PRO A 129 6.95 5.25 -23.13
CA PRO A 129 7.79 6.39 -23.52
C PRO A 129 7.85 7.48 -22.44
N TYR A 130 7.02 7.41 -21.40
CA TYR A 130 6.96 8.38 -20.30
C TYR A 130 7.77 7.95 -19.08
N LEU A 131 8.48 6.80 -19.15
CA LEU A 131 9.44 6.42 -18.12
C LEU A 131 10.53 7.48 -18.00
N TRP A 132 10.84 7.86 -16.76
CA TRP A 132 12.04 8.66 -16.53
C TRP A 132 13.27 7.87 -16.98
N PRO A 133 14.29 8.53 -17.58
CA PRO A 133 15.54 7.86 -17.88
C PRO A 133 16.12 7.19 -16.64
N SER A 134 16.84 6.08 -16.83
CA SER A 134 17.47 5.38 -15.71
C SER A 134 18.44 6.28 -14.95
N ARG A 135 19.11 7.20 -15.66
CA ARG A 135 20.02 8.18 -15.05
C ARG A 135 19.87 9.56 -15.66
N TRP A 136 19.63 10.55 -14.82
CA TRP A 136 19.44 11.92 -15.28
C TRP A 136 19.61 12.93 -14.16
N THR A 137 19.71 14.20 -14.53
CA THR A 137 19.79 15.34 -13.61
C THR A 137 18.93 16.49 -14.09
N ALA A 138 18.48 17.33 -13.17
CA ALA A 138 17.80 18.60 -13.45
C ALA A 138 18.06 19.62 -12.34
N ILE A 139 17.85 20.89 -12.65
CA ILE A 139 17.63 21.93 -11.65
C ILE A 139 16.18 21.84 -11.19
N VAL A 140 15.97 21.94 -9.89
CA VAL A 140 14.65 21.93 -9.24
C VAL A 140 14.47 23.27 -8.55
N GLU A 141 13.42 24.00 -8.95
CA GLU A 141 12.91 25.14 -8.20
C GLU A 141 11.65 24.72 -7.50
N ALA A 142 11.58 24.95 -6.19
CA ALA A 142 10.48 24.43 -5.40
C ALA A 142 9.90 25.47 -4.47
N LYS A 143 8.58 25.43 -4.28
CA LYS A 143 7.80 26.39 -3.50
C LYS A 143 6.78 25.66 -2.66
N ASN A 144 6.75 25.94 -1.36
CA ASN A 144 5.72 25.48 -0.46
C ASN A 144 4.61 26.50 -0.38
N VAL A 145 3.37 26.03 -0.35
CA VAL A 145 2.17 26.85 -0.25
C VAL A 145 1.31 26.31 0.89
N GLY A 146 0.93 27.19 1.80
CA GLY A 146 0.12 26.81 2.95
C GLY A 146 -1.28 26.33 2.55
N PHE A 147 -1.91 25.55 3.43
CA PHE A 147 -3.29 25.13 3.26
C PHE A 147 -4.23 26.33 3.11
N GLN A 148 -5.16 26.27 2.14
CA GLN A 148 -6.10 27.36 1.81
C GLN A 148 -5.42 28.71 1.58
N SER A 149 -4.20 28.69 1.07
CA SER A 149 -3.41 29.88 0.79
C SER A 149 -2.80 29.75 -0.60
N ASP A 150 -2.59 30.90 -1.25
CA ASP A 150 -1.71 31.01 -2.42
C ASP A 150 -0.35 31.63 -2.04
N VAL A 151 -0.11 31.86 -0.74
CA VAL A 151 1.10 32.50 -0.25
C VAL A 151 2.21 31.47 -0.15
N VAL A 152 3.32 31.74 -0.84
CA VAL A 152 4.54 30.94 -0.73
C VAL A 152 5.14 31.12 0.67
N THR A 153 5.22 30.04 1.42
CA THR A 153 5.77 30.00 2.79
C THR A 153 7.25 29.68 2.78
N TYR A 154 7.69 28.83 1.86
CA TYR A 154 9.08 28.42 1.67
C TYR A 154 9.41 28.27 0.19
N GLU A 155 10.65 28.56 -0.17
CA GLU A 155 11.19 28.35 -1.51
C GLU A 155 12.60 27.77 -1.44
N SER A 156 12.93 26.88 -2.38
CA SER A 156 14.27 26.32 -2.50
C SER A 156 14.68 26.18 -3.97
N ARG A 157 16.00 26.17 -4.20
CA ARG A 157 16.58 25.78 -5.48
C ARG A 157 17.66 24.74 -5.24
N ALA A 158 17.58 23.69 -6.02
CA ALA A 158 18.45 22.54 -5.89
C ALA A 158 18.81 21.99 -7.26
N LYS A 159 19.81 21.10 -7.28
CA LYS A 159 20.07 20.22 -8.40
C LYS A 159 19.81 18.80 -7.93
N VAL A 160 19.08 18.03 -8.73
CA VAL A 160 18.78 16.63 -8.44
C VAL A 160 19.50 15.74 -9.43
N TRP A 161 19.97 14.59 -8.98
CA TRP A 161 20.50 13.52 -9.80
C TRP A 161 19.81 12.23 -9.41
N TYR A 162 19.47 11.44 -10.41
CA TYR A 162 18.91 10.12 -10.25
C TYR A 162 19.80 9.12 -10.98
N ALA A 163 20.12 8.01 -10.31
CA ALA A 163 20.61 6.78 -10.92
C ALA A 163 19.69 5.65 -10.44
N LEU A 164 18.49 5.62 -11.04
CA LEU A 164 17.38 4.76 -10.67
C LEU A 164 17.72 3.29 -10.84
N ASP A 165 18.58 2.96 -11.80
CA ASP A 165 19.09 1.62 -12.07
C ASP A 165 20.10 1.11 -11.04
N LYS A 166 20.52 1.97 -10.10
CA LYS A 166 21.32 1.64 -8.92
C LYS A 166 20.57 1.90 -7.61
N ASN A 167 19.31 2.36 -7.68
CA ASN A 167 18.55 2.81 -6.51
C ASN A 167 19.17 4.03 -5.80
N TRP A 168 19.78 4.94 -6.58
CA TRP A 168 20.51 6.10 -6.05
C TRP A 168 19.88 7.43 -6.46
N LYS A 169 19.90 8.41 -5.54
CA LYS A 169 19.54 9.81 -5.75
C LYS A 169 20.53 10.71 -5.03
N ARG A 170 20.80 11.88 -5.62
CA ARG A 170 21.47 13.00 -4.99
C ARG A 170 20.61 14.25 -5.12
N LEU A 171 20.59 15.08 -4.09
CA LEU A 171 19.96 16.39 -4.12
C LEU A 171 20.92 17.38 -3.46
N ASP A 172 21.37 18.37 -4.22
CA ASP A 172 22.20 19.47 -3.72
C ASP A 172 21.34 20.73 -3.65
N THR A 173 21.03 21.16 -2.43
CA THR A 173 20.28 22.40 -2.20
C THR A 173 21.27 23.54 -2.02
N PHE A 174 21.18 24.53 -2.90
CA PHE A 174 22.08 25.69 -2.90
C PHE A 174 21.37 27.01 -2.52
N TYR A 175 20.05 27.00 -2.40
CA TYR A 175 19.25 28.14 -1.99
C TYR A 175 18.00 27.68 -1.24
N GLN A 176 17.66 28.40 -0.17
CA GLN A 176 16.41 28.21 0.57
C GLN A 176 15.99 29.48 1.30
N ARG A 177 14.69 29.78 1.32
CA ARG A 177 14.14 30.95 2.03
C ARG A 177 12.73 30.68 2.52
N GLY A 178 12.39 31.19 3.70
CA GLY A 178 11.06 31.11 4.28
C GLY A 178 10.93 30.04 5.37
N VAL A 179 9.69 29.71 5.72
CA VAL A 179 9.33 28.79 6.80
C VAL A 179 8.99 27.44 6.20
N GLN A 180 9.91 26.47 6.32
CA GLN A 180 9.71 25.13 5.80
C GLN A 180 8.88 24.29 6.80
N ARG A 181 7.69 23.83 6.39
CA ARG A 181 6.80 22.94 7.15
C ARG A 181 6.62 21.65 6.35
N ASP A 182 7.49 20.65 6.55
CA ASP A 182 7.58 19.44 5.71
C ASP A 182 8.19 18.27 6.51
N MET A 183 7.85 17.03 6.12
CA MET A 183 8.51 15.80 6.53
C MET A 183 9.95 15.69 6.01
N GLY A 184 10.76 14.85 6.66
CA GLY A 184 12.10 14.53 6.19
C GLY A 184 13.12 15.66 6.39
N GLN A 185 12.73 16.73 7.09
CA GLN A 185 13.66 17.74 7.52
C GLN A 185 14.72 17.08 8.42
N LEU A 186 15.97 17.24 8.01
CA LEU A 186 17.10 17.27 8.94
C LEU A 186 16.64 18.06 10.19
N PRO A 187 16.91 17.57 11.42
CA PRO A 187 16.51 18.30 12.62
C PRO A 187 16.89 19.76 12.42
N CYS A 188 15.92 20.69 12.59
CA CYS A 188 16.25 22.11 12.49
C CYS A 188 17.45 22.30 13.40
N ASP A 189 18.61 22.68 12.83
CA ASP A 189 19.75 22.95 13.67
C ASP A 189 19.33 23.97 14.71
N GLN A 190 19.79 23.83 15.94
CA GLN A 190 19.44 24.74 17.03
C GLN A 190 19.70 26.21 16.64
N SER A 191 20.67 26.44 15.73
CA SER A 191 21.00 27.73 15.14
C SER A 191 19.92 28.36 14.25
N HIS A 192 19.01 27.55 13.69
CA HIS A 192 17.93 28.01 12.80
C HIS A 192 16.63 28.31 13.55
N GLY A 193 16.61 28.12 14.87
CA GLY A 193 15.44 28.33 15.71
C GLY A 193 14.33 27.34 15.37
N GLN A 194 14.10 26.35 16.24
CA GLN A 194 12.79 25.69 16.26
C GLN A 194 11.79 26.71 16.78
N SER A 195 11.25 27.52 15.87
CA SER A 195 10.14 28.37 16.22
C SER A 195 8.90 27.50 16.12
N LEU A 196 8.40 27.05 17.28
CA LEU A 196 7.05 26.51 17.36
C LEU A 196 6.12 27.63 16.93
N VAL A 197 5.76 27.66 15.65
CA VAL A 197 4.73 28.60 15.19
C VAL A 197 3.46 28.15 15.90
N ASN A 198 2.94 29.00 16.79
CA ASN A 198 1.76 28.72 17.62
C ASN A 198 1.88 27.50 18.56
N GLY A 199 3.08 27.20 19.08
CA GLY A 199 3.25 26.24 20.19
C GLY A 199 3.12 24.74 19.83
N SER A 200 2.86 24.40 18.56
CA SER A 200 2.75 22.99 18.12
C SER A 200 3.21 22.70 16.68
N ASP A 201 3.45 23.72 15.85
CA ASP A 201 3.89 23.50 14.47
C ASP A 201 5.40 23.25 14.40
N PHE A 202 5.79 22.11 13.84
CA PHE A 202 7.17 21.86 13.43
C PHE A 202 7.50 22.73 12.20
N ALA A 203 8.36 23.73 12.38
CA ALA A 203 8.78 24.59 11.28
C ALA A 203 10.26 24.99 11.42
N CYS A 204 11.03 24.90 10.33
CA CYS A 204 12.37 25.47 10.28
C CYS A 204 12.34 26.79 9.51
N ASN A 205 12.81 27.87 10.13
CA ASN A 205 13.03 29.12 9.42
C ASN A 205 14.36 29.04 8.63
N ARG A 206 14.30 29.31 7.33
CA ARG A 206 15.43 29.27 6.41
C ARG A 206 15.59 30.66 5.79
N SER A 207 16.81 31.21 5.83
CA SER A 207 17.03 32.60 5.42
C SER A 207 18.24 32.80 4.50
N GLN A 208 18.86 31.73 3.99
CA GLN A 208 20.23 31.80 3.45
C GLN A 208 20.47 30.87 2.26
N SER A 209 21.61 31.09 1.58
CA SER A 209 22.25 30.08 0.74
C SER A 209 22.38 28.78 1.52
N ALA A 210 21.73 27.72 1.04
CA ALA A 210 22.06 26.38 1.49
C ALA A 210 23.35 25.95 0.82
N ASN A 211 24.13 25.10 1.48
CA ASN A 211 25.10 24.29 0.77
C ASN A 211 25.05 22.92 1.41
N THR A 212 24.04 22.14 1.04
CA THR A 212 23.73 20.84 1.65
C THR A 212 23.49 19.81 0.57
N THR A 213 23.97 18.60 0.80
CA THR A 213 23.70 17.46 -0.08
C THR A 213 22.98 16.36 0.69
N MET A 214 21.93 15.82 0.09
CA MET A 214 21.31 14.56 0.48
C MET A 214 21.64 13.48 -0.56
N LEU A 215 22.23 12.38 -0.13
CA LEU A 215 22.40 11.17 -0.94
C LEU A 215 21.41 10.11 -0.44
N HIS A 216 20.63 9.53 -1.32
CA HIS A 216 19.78 8.37 -1.01
C HIS A 216 20.29 7.21 -1.85
N ARG A 217 20.94 6.23 -1.22
CA ARG A 217 21.52 5.05 -1.87
C ARG A 217 20.96 3.81 -1.20
N ASN A 218 20.17 3.01 -1.92
CA ASN A 218 19.52 1.85 -1.32
C ASN A 218 18.67 2.29 -0.12
N ASN A 219 18.76 1.60 1.02
CA ASN A 219 18.14 1.98 2.28
C ASN A 219 18.92 3.03 3.08
N ARG A 220 19.97 3.65 2.53
CA ARG A 220 20.83 4.60 3.26
C ARG A 220 20.59 6.02 2.76
N ILE A 221 20.25 6.93 3.68
CA ILE A 221 20.15 8.37 3.38
C ILE A 221 21.28 9.09 4.11
N VAL A 222 22.21 9.67 3.36
CA VAL A 222 23.34 10.45 3.85
C VAL A 222 23.02 11.93 3.72
N PHE A 223 23.39 12.70 4.73
CA PHE A 223 23.26 14.14 4.78
C PHE A 223 24.64 14.76 4.99
N MET A 224 24.95 15.76 4.17
CA MET A 224 26.22 16.47 4.17
C MET A 224 25.97 17.97 4.17
N GLU A 225 26.74 18.68 4.98
CA GLU A 225 26.82 20.14 4.95
C GLU A 225 28.19 20.54 4.47
N TRP A 226 28.24 21.52 3.58
CA TRP A 226 29.47 21.97 2.96
C TRP A 226 29.97 23.25 3.62
N ALA A 227 31.26 23.29 3.92
CA ALA A 227 31.96 24.50 4.30
C ALA A 227 32.13 25.44 3.09
N ALA A 228 32.40 26.73 3.37
CA ALA A 228 32.62 27.74 2.33
C ALA A 228 33.79 27.43 1.39
N ASN A 229 34.77 26.63 1.85
CA ASN A 229 35.92 26.19 1.04
C ASN A 229 35.61 24.98 0.15
N GLY A 230 34.37 24.49 0.12
CA GLY A 230 33.95 23.31 -0.65
C GLY A 230 34.30 21.96 0.00
N SER A 231 34.84 21.93 1.22
CA SER A 231 34.98 20.70 2.00
C SER A 231 33.68 20.35 2.73
N ILE A 232 33.50 19.08 3.11
CA ILE A 232 32.36 18.65 3.90
C ILE A 232 32.61 19.00 5.37
N ALA A 233 31.78 19.91 5.91
CA ALA A 233 31.85 20.36 7.30
C ALA A 233 31.23 19.34 8.27
N SER A 234 30.11 18.74 7.87
CA SER A 234 29.43 17.70 8.65
C SER A 234 28.90 16.62 7.72
N CYS A 235 28.96 15.36 8.18
CA CYS A 235 28.42 14.22 7.45
C CYS A 235 27.77 13.25 8.42
N SER A 236 26.65 12.67 8.03
CA SER A 236 25.92 11.69 8.83
C SER A 236 24.93 10.92 7.97
N TRP A 237 24.42 9.78 8.44
CA TRP A 237 23.43 9.04 7.67
C TRP A 237 22.36 8.36 8.54
N LEU A 238 21.22 8.04 7.94
CA LEU A 238 20.15 7.24 8.54
C LEU A 238 19.83 6.01 7.68
N ASN A 239 19.32 4.97 8.33
CA ASN A 239 18.79 3.78 7.66
C ASN A 239 17.28 3.98 7.42
N ALA A 240 16.87 4.08 6.17
CA ALA A 240 15.47 4.20 5.73
C ALA A 240 14.72 2.85 5.71
N GLY A 241 15.36 1.77 6.18
CA GLY A 241 14.77 0.45 6.31
C GLY A 241 14.49 -0.18 4.95
N VAL A 242 13.22 -0.39 4.62
CA VAL A 242 12.81 -1.02 3.36
C VAL A 242 12.63 -0.02 2.21
N LEU A 243 12.74 1.28 2.47
CA LEU A 243 12.51 2.32 1.48
C LEU A 243 13.79 2.62 0.73
N GLY A 244 13.74 2.49 -0.60
CA GLY A 244 14.76 2.99 -1.51
C GLY A 244 14.32 4.29 -2.17
N ASN A 245 14.99 4.64 -3.26
CA ASN A 245 14.69 5.79 -4.08
C ASN A 245 13.36 5.65 -4.84
N ILE A 246 12.86 6.74 -5.43
CA ILE A 246 11.66 6.72 -6.26
C ILE A 246 11.84 5.84 -7.51
N ARG A 247 10.75 5.28 -8.02
CA ARG A 247 10.73 4.49 -9.27
C ARG A 247 10.54 5.41 -10.47
N PRO A 248 11.01 5.09 -11.69
CA PRO A 248 10.77 5.92 -12.88
C PRO A 248 9.31 5.97 -13.34
N ASP A 249 8.48 5.00 -12.93
CA ASP A 249 7.08 4.85 -13.34
C ASP A 249 6.04 5.17 -12.26
N TRP A 250 6.49 5.59 -11.08
CA TRP A 250 5.67 5.67 -9.87
C TRP A 250 4.34 6.43 -10.03
N PHE A 251 4.33 7.47 -10.87
CA PHE A 251 3.19 8.37 -11.06
C PHE A 251 2.12 7.82 -12.02
N MET A 252 2.47 6.81 -12.83
CA MET A 252 1.57 6.18 -13.80
C MET A 252 1.21 4.73 -13.44
N ASP A 253 1.89 4.16 -12.46
CA ASP A 253 1.75 2.79 -11.99
C ASP A 253 0.83 2.72 -10.77
N ASP A 254 -0.24 1.92 -10.84
CA ASP A 254 -1.22 1.72 -9.77
C ASP A 254 -0.87 0.58 -8.81
N ARG A 255 0.28 -0.09 -8.99
CA ARG A 255 0.76 -1.09 -8.04
C ARG A 255 0.99 -0.47 -6.66
N GLY A 256 0.64 -1.24 -5.63
CA GLY A 256 0.76 -0.88 -4.22
C GLY A 256 -0.61 -0.62 -3.58
N ASP A 257 -0.80 -1.12 -2.36
CA ASP A 257 -2.08 -1.02 -1.66
C ASP A 257 -2.44 0.42 -1.31
N SER A 258 -3.75 0.70 -1.28
CA SER A 258 -4.32 2.01 -0.91
C SER A 258 -3.81 3.19 -1.74
N THR A 259 -3.22 2.91 -2.90
CA THR A 259 -2.84 3.93 -3.89
C THR A 259 -3.73 3.83 -5.12
N GLY A 260 -3.69 4.86 -5.96
CA GLY A 260 -4.44 4.86 -7.21
C GLY A 260 -3.81 5.84 -8.19
N VAL A 261 -4.03 5.61 -9.48
CA VAL A 261 -3.56 6.50 -10.54
C VAL A 261 -4.77 7.00 -11.32
N GLN A 262 -4.77 8.29 -11.62
CA GLN A 262 -5.73 8.93 -12.51
C GLN A 262 -4.96 9.67 -13.60
N TYR A 263 -5.02 9.16 -14.83
CA TYR A 263 -4.57 9.91 -15.99
C TYR A 263 -5.56 11.03 -16.32
N LEU A 264 -5.05 12.26 -16.45
CA LEU A 264 -5.86 13.45 -16.69
C LEU A 264 -5.92 13.85 -18.17
N GLY A 265 -5.07 13.28 -19.03
CA GLY A 265 -5.00 13.66 -20.44
C GLY A 265 -3.84 14.59 -20.78
N ASP A 266 -3.97 15.26 -21.93
CA ASP A 266 -3.05 16.29 -22.40
C ASP A 266 -3.56 17.66 -21.91
N SER A 267 -2.65 18.53 -21.47
CA SER A 267 -2.97 19.86 -20.94
C SER A 267 -1.92 20.89 -21.35
N LEU A 268 -2.35 22.15 -21.53
CA LEU A 268 -1.44 23.28 -21.66
C LEU A 268 -1.23 23.90 -20.28
N VAL A 269 0.01 23.88 -19.80
CA VAL A 269 0.40 24.47 -18.51
C VAL A 269 1.37 25.62 -18.74
N TYR A 270 1.39 26.57 -17.80
CA TYR A 270 2.41 27.63 -17.80
C TYR A 270 3.62 27.15 -17.00
N TYR A 271 4.75 27.01 -17.67
CA TYR A 271 5.98 26.47 -17.11
C TYR A 271 7.15 27.37 -17.50
N LEU A 272 7.85 27.90 -16.49
CA LEU A 272 8.94 28.87 -16.65
C LEU A 272 8.58 30.08 -17.53
N GLY A 273 7.35 30.60 -17.37
CA GLY A 273 6.91 31.77 -18.13
C GLY A 273 6.42 31.46 -19.56
N GLU A 274 6.33 30.19 -19.95
CA GLU A 274 5.91 29.81 -21.30
C GLU A 274 4.84 28.72 -21.27
N PRO A 275 3.90 28.70 -22.23
CA PRO A 275 2.98 27.58 -22.38
C PRO A 275 3.75 26.33 -22.81
N ARG A 276 3.43 25.20 -22.18
CA ARG A 276 3.96 23.88 -22.50
C ARG A 276 2.83 22.86 -22.57
N LEU A 277 2.86 22.02 -23.60
CA LEU A 277 1.96 20.88 -23.71
C LEU A 277 2.52 19.72 -22.89
N VAL A 278 1.73 19.23 -21.93
CA VAL A 278 2.10 18.16 -21.01
C VAL A 278 1.07 17.04 -21.00
N LYS A 279 1.49 15.85 -20.58
CA LYS A 279 0.62 14.81 -20.07
C LYS A 279 0.60 14.88 -18.54
N GLN A 280 -0.57 14.69 -17.94
CA GLN A 280 -0.73 14.80 -16.49
C GLN A 280 -1.30 13.54 -15.86
N TRP A 281 -0.77 13.19 -14.69
CA TRP A 281 -1.25 12.11 -13.83
C TRP A 281 -1.46 12.63 -12.42
N ARG A 282 -2.47 12.09 -11.74
CA ARG A 282 -2.58 12.14 -10.28
C ARG A 282 -2.24 10.77 -9.70
N LYS A 283 -1.38 10.73 -8.69
CA LYS A 283 -1.09 9.53 -7.92
C LYS A 283 -1.62 9.72 -6.51
N LYS A 284 -2.68 9.00 -6.17
CA LYS A 284 -3.21 8.94 -4.80
C LYS A 284 -2.19 8.23 -3.91
N ASP A 285 -1.95 8.82 -2.76
CA ASP A 285 -1.14 8.27 -1.68
C ASP A 285 -1.99 7.78 -0.50
N PHE A 286 -1.35 7.14 0.49
CA PHE A 286 -2.02 6.55 1.65
C PHE A 286 -2.73 7.54 2.55
N ALA A 287 -2.28 8.79 2.57
CA ALA A 287 -2.90 9.86 3.34
C ALA A 287 -4.22 10.34 2.73
N ASN A 288 -4.75 9.64 1.71
CA ASN A 288 -5.90 10.08 0.92
C ASN A 288 -5.69 11.46 0.27
N GLN A 289 -4.44 11.76 -0.05
CA GLN A 289 -4.03 12.93 -0.82
C GLN A 289 -3.44 12.46 -2.15
N TYR A 290 -3.11 13.37 -3.06
CA TYR A 290 -2.52 12.99 -4.33
C TYR A 290 -1.40 13.90 -4.79
N PHE A 291 -0.39 13.28 -5.39
CA PHE A 291 0.62 13.95 -6.18
C PHE A 291 0.05 14.30 -7.56
N THR A 292 0.54 15.37 -8.18
CA THR A 292 0.30 15.63 -9.61
C THR A 292 1.63 15.69 -10.35
N MET A 293 1.79 14.84 -11.36
CA MET A 293 2.99 14.81 -12.21
C MET A 293 2.61 15.30 -13.61
N SER A 294 3.33 16.30 -14.10
CA SER A 294 3.22 16.81 -15.47
C SER A 294 4.50 16.51 -16.24
N VAL A 295 4.40 15.71 -17.29
CA VAL A 295 5.52 15.30 -18.15
C VAL A 295 5.36 15.91 -19.53
N GLN A 296 6.45 16.30 -20.19
CA GLN A 296 6.41 16.80 -21.57
C GLN A 296 5.62 15.87 -22.49
N ARG A 297 4.65 16.42 -23.22
CA ARG A 297 3.83 15.63 -24.16
C ARG A 297 4.60 15.26 -25.42
N LEU A 298 5.46 16.16 -25.89
CA LEU A 298 6.35 15.96 -27.02
C LEU A 298 7.75 15.68 -26.45
N PRO A 299 8.47 14.66 -26.95
CA PRO A 299 9.82 14.42 -26.49
C PRO A 299 10.72 15.60 -26.83
N GLY A 300 11.73 15.85 -26.01
CA GLY A 300 12.80 16.80 -26.33
C GLY A 300 13.63 16.34 -27.53
N ASP A 301 14.62 17.16 -27.91
CA ASP A 301 15.55 16.84 -29.00
C ASP A 301 16.36 15.55 -28.73
N ASP A 302 16.48 15.17 -27.45
CA ASP A 302 17.10 13.93 -26.99
C ASP A 302 16.15 12.71 -27.01
N GLY A 303 14.91 12.89 -27.47
CA GLY A 303 13.89 11.84 -27.53
C GLY A 303 13.22 11.54 -26.18
N VAL A 304 13.51 12.30 -25.12
CA VAL A 304 13.01 12.03 -23.77
C VAL A 304 11.79 12.90 -23.46
N HIS A 305 10.78 12.29 -22.83
CA HIS A 305 9.66 13.01 -22.24
C HIS A 305 10.01 13.46 -20.82
N TRP A 306 10.51 14.68 -20.65
CA TRP A 306 10.99 15.13 -19.35
C TRP A 306 9.85 15.47 -18.37
N PRO A 307 9.92 15.04 -17.09
CA PRO A 307 9.09 15.61 -16.03
C PRO A 307 9.32 17.12 -15.91
N LEU A 308 8.25 17.91 -15.83
CA LEU A 308 8.33 19.37 -15.75
C LEU A 308 7.84 19.92 -14.41
N ILE A 309 6.68 19.43 -13.97
CA ILE A 309 6.01 19.94 -12.76
C ILE A 309 5.62 18.75 -11.89
N LEU A 310 5.99 18.81 -10.61
CA LEU A 310 5.55 17.88 -9.59
C LEU A 310 4.90 18.65 -8.44
N ASN A 311 3.64 18.35 -8.17
CA ASN A 311 2.94 18.81 -6.99
C ASN A 311 2.92 17.67 -5.97
N ILE A 312 3.41 17.92 -4.78
CA ILE A 312 3.48 16.99 -3.66
C ILE A 312 2.53 17.52 -2.58
N PRO A 313 1.60 16.71 -2.07
CA PRO A 313 0.74 17.14 -0.99
C PRO A 313 1.53 17.29 0.32
N GLY A 314 1.05 18.13 1.23
CA GLY A 314 1.64 18.28 2.56
C GLY A 314 1.52 17.05 3.49
N GLU A 315 0.89 15.97 3.01
CA GLU A 315 0.83 14.62 3.62
C GLU A 315 0.30 14.59 5.07
N GLY A 316 -0.43 15.63 5.47
CA GLY A 316 -1.09 15.75 6.78
C GLY A 316 -0.24 16.43 7.87
N PHE A 317 0.95 16.91 7.54
CA PHE A 317 1.90 17.49 8.50
C PHE A 317 2.62 18.74 7.99
N GLY A 318 2.39 19.16 6.75
CA GLY A 318 3.14 20.23 6.12
C GLY A 318 2.35 20.99 5.06
N ASP A 319 3.05 21.92 4.43
CA ASP A 319 2.57 22.71 3.31
C ASP A 319 2.65 21.89 2.00
N ASP A 320 1.78 22.19 1.02
CA ASP A 320 1.87 21.57 -0.30
C ASP A 320 3.10 22.09 -1.02
N PHE A 321 3.76 21.22 -1.78
CA PHE A 321 5.04 21.51 -2.40
C PHE A 321 4.98 21.42 -3.93
N LEU A 322 5.21 22.55 -4.60
CA LEU A 322 5.27 22.67 -6.04
C LEU A 322 6.73 22.68 -6.50
N GLN A 323 7.10 21.75 -7.38
CA GLN A 323 8.43 21.67 -7.97
C GLN A 323 8.37 21.89 -9.49
N HIS A 324 9.25 22.76 -9.99
CA HIS A 324 9.56 22.91 -11.41
C HIS A 324 10.93 22.34 -11.69
N TRP A 325 11.02 21.41 -12.64
CA TRP A 325 12.27 20.75 -12.99
C TRP A 325 12.72 21.18 -14.36
N HIS A 326 13.95 21.65 -14.53
CA HIS A 326 14.45 22.18 -15.79
C HIS A 326 15.94 21.88 -16.02
N SER A 327 16.44 22.24 -17.20
CA SER A 327 17.84 21.97 -17.58
C SER A 327 18.19 20.48 -17.44
N HIS A 328 17.27 19.64 -17.93
CA HIS A 328 17.40 18.20 -17.89
C HIS A 328 18.61 17.72 -18.69
N ARG A 329 19.25 16.65 -18.19
CA ARG A 329 20.30 15.95 -18.93
C ARG A 329 20.39 14.49 -18.50
N VAL A 330 20.59 13.60 -19.46
CA VAL A 330 20.93 12.19 -19.19
C VAL A 330 22.35 12.09 -18.63
N LEU A 331 22.51 11.27 -17.58
CA LEU A 331 23.82 11.00 -16.98
C LEU A 331 24.42 9.73 -17.58
N ASN A 332 25.75 9.70 -17.72
CA ASN A 332 26.46 8.49 -18.14
C ASN A 332 26.99 7.68 -16.94
N GLU A 333 27.58 6.52 -17.20
CA GLU A 333 28.14 5.66 -16.15
C GLU A 333 29.32 6.28 -15.41
N SER A 334 30.15 7.06 -16.10
CA SER A 334 31.34 7.69 -15.50
C SER A 334 30.99 8.74 -14.44
N GLU A 335 29.76 9.27 -14.46
CA GLU A 335 29.24 10.22 -13.47
C GLU A 335 28.71 9.52 -12.20
N ALA A 336 28.87 8.21 -12.05
CA ALA A 336 28.43 7.48 -10.85
C ALA A 336 29.16 7.94 -9.57
N SER A 337 30.38 8.49 -9.68
CA SER A 337 31.13 9.03 -8.54
C SER A 337 30.42 10.19 -7.86
N GLU A 338 29.55 10.92 -8.58
CA GLU A 338 28.75 12.01 -8.02
C GLU A 338 27.82 11.55 -6.90
N PHE A 339 27.55 10.24 -6.78
CA PHE A 339 26.73 9.67 -5.72
C PHE A 339 27.55 9.13 -4.54
N LEU A 340 28.88 9.15 -4.60
CA LEU A 340 29.78 8.50 -3.63
C LEU A 340 30.60 9.50 -2.81
N LEU A 341 30.11 10.73 -2.68
CA LEU A 341 30.80 11.82 -1.98
C LEU A 341 31.12 11.48 -0.52
N ASP A 342 30.22 10.76 0.18
CA ASP A 342 30.43 10.37 1.57
C ASP A 342 31.51 9.30 1.71
N GLU A 343 31.63 8.40 0.74
CA GLU A 343 32.70 7.40 0.72
C GLU A 343 34.05 8.03 0.42
N GLU A 344 34.09 8.99 -0.50
CA GLU A 344 35.30 9.78 -0.76
C GLU A 344 35.73 10.58 0.48
N HIS A 345 34.78 11.22 1.17
CA HIS A 345 35.05 11.93 2.41
C HIS A 345 35.63 11.02 3.50
N VAL A 346 35.05 9.84 3.72
CA VAL A 346 35.58 8.85 4.67
C VAL A 346 36.95 8.34 4.25
N ARG A 347 37.18 8.11 2.95
CA ARG A 347 38.48 7.69 2.40
C ARG A 347 39.56 8.75 2.66
N ASN A 348 39.19 10.03 2.66
CA ASN A 348 40.07 11.16 2.94
C ASN A 348 40.22 11.48 4.43
N GLY A 349 39.80 10.58 5.33
CA GLY A 349 39.95 10.71 6.78
C GLY A 349 38.78 11.39 7.50
N GLY A 350 37.70 11.71 6.79
CA GLY A 350 36.45 12.20 7.38
C GLY A 350 35.63 11.10 8.07
N SER A 351 34.48 11.46 8.63
CA SER A 351 33.57 10.51 9.27
C SER A 351 32.12 10.82 8.94
N CYS A 352 31.35 9.78 8.65
CA CYS A 352 29.90 9.87 8.44
C CYS A 352 29.19 8.89 9.40
N PRO A 353 29.05 9.23 10.70
CA PRO A 353 28.39 8.35 11.65
C PRO A 353 26.92 8.14 11.29
N GLN A 354 26.41 6.95 11.60
CA GLN A 354 24.98 6.70 11.59
C GLN A 354 24.34 7.53 12.70
N ARG A 355 23.35 8.35 12.38
CA ARG A 355 22.50 8.94 13.40
C ARG A 355 21.73 7.79 14.04
N ALA A 356 21.69 7.73 15.37
CA ALA A 356 20.66 6.95 16.02
C ALA A 356 19.36 7.36 15.35
N SER A 357 18.56 6.42 14.84
CA SER A 357 17.20 6.78 14.47
C SER A 357 16.62 7.26 15.79
N SER A 358 16.51 8.58 15.98
CA SER A 358 15.81 9.12 17.13
C SER A 358 14.49 8.37 17.13
N GLY A 359 14.14 7.72 18.24
CA GLY A 359 12.95 6.87 18.32
C GLY A 359 11.65 7.58 17.88
N GLY A 360 11.69 8.89 17.67
CA GLY A 360 10.73 9.62 16.84
C GLY A 360 11.36 10.08 15.53
N ASN A 361 10.63 9.83 14.43
CA ASN A 361 10.49 10.67 13.23
C ASN A 361 10.38 9.82 11.95
N GLY A 362 9.45 8.85 11.94
CA GLY A 362 8.58 8.80 10.77
C GLY A 362 7.81 10.13 10.62
N PRO A 363 6.87 10.26 9.66
CA PRO A 363 5.91 11.36 9.72
C PRO A 363 5.45 11.54 11.17
N PRO A 364 5.33 12.76 11.70
CA PRO A 364 4.82 12.96 13.05
C PRO A 364 3.40 12.39 13.10
N THR A 365 3.30 11.11 13.42
CA THR A 365 2.04 10.44 13.68
C THR A 365 1.72 10.85 15.10
N GLY A 366 1.19 12.07 15.21
CA GLY A 366 0.03 12.32 16.02
C GLY A 366 0.13 12.89 17.42
N GLN A 367 1.19 13.65 17.64
CA GLN A 367 1.15 14.74 18.61
C GLN A 367 0.74 16.08 17.97
N VAL A 368 0.61 16.12 16.64
CA VAL A 368 0.21 17.30 15.87
C VAL A 368 -1.14 17.09 15.22
N ALA A 369 -1.96 18.15 15.23
CA ALA A 369 -3.20 18.20 14.48
C ALA A 369 -2.92 17.91 13.00
N HIS A 370 -3.81 17.15 12.35
CA HIS A 370 -3.74 16.95 10.90
C HIS A 370 -3.72 18.32 10.22
N VAL A 371 -2.67 18.61 9.48
CA VAL A 371 -2.58 19.80 8.63
C VAL A 371 -3.20 19.41 7.29
N PRO A 372 -4.38 19.95 6.93
CA PRO A 372 -5.02 19.57 5.68
C PRO A 372 -4.16 19.99 4.47
N SER A 373 -4.26 19.25 3.37
CA SER A 373 -3.63 19.59 2.09
C SER A 373 -4.66 20.19 1.13
N ASN A 374 -4.25 21.06 0.19
CA ASN A 374 -5.13 21.45 -0.92
C ASN A 374 -5.27 20.34 -1.97
N LEU A 375 -4.52 19.25 -1.83
CA LEU A 375 -4.47 18.09 -2.72
C LEU A 375 -5.08 16.84 -2.05
N GLU A 376 -6.07 17.02 -1.18
CA GLU A 376 -6.89 15.95 -0.64
C GLU A 376 -7.74 15.29 -1.74
N VAL A 377 -7.88 13.97 -1.69
CA VAL A 377 -8.69 13.21 -2.64
C VAL A 377 -10.17 13.48 -2.38
N GLU A 378 -10.79 14.19 -3.31
CA GLU A 378 -12.24 14.30 -3.38
C GLU A 378 -12.82 13.06 -4.09
N PRO A 379 -13.69 12.27 -3.43
CA PRO A 379 -14.24 11.04 -4.02
C PRO A 379 -14.97 11.24 -5.35
N ILE A 380 -15.54 12.43 -5.56
CA ILE A 380 -16.25 12.78 -6.80
C ILE A 380 -15.29 13.13 -7.96
N ALA A 381 -14.06 13.53 -7.66
CA ALA A 381 -13.10 14.01 -8.65
C ALA A 381 -12.01 12.99 -8.98
N PHE A 382 -11.76 12.03 -8.08
CA PHE A 382 -10.76 11.00 -8.26
C PHE A 382 -11.38 9.70 -8.78
N ILE A 383 -11.07 9.36 -10.02
CA ILE A 383 -11.40 8.06 -10.61
C ILE A 383 -10.10 7.35 -10.95
N THR A 384 -10.00 6.06 -10.64
CA THR A 384 -8.84 5.27 -11.05
C THR A 384 -8.89 5.08 -12.56
N SER A 385 -7.87 5.57 -13.25
CA SER A 385 -7.71 5.52 -14.70
C SER A 385 -6.22 5.36 -14.99
N VAL A 386 -5.82 4.11 -15.23
CA VAL A 386 -4.41 3.75 -15.43
C VAL A 386 -4.08 3.85 -16.91
N TYR A 387 -3.26 4.83 -17.26
CA TYR A 387 -2.69 4.98 -18.59
C TYR A 387 -1.19 5.22 -18.45
N THR A 388 -0.39 4.32 -18.99
CA THR A 388 1.07 4.40 -18.93
C THR A 388 1.68 4.73 -20.28
N GLY A 389 0.91 4.66 -21.38
CA GLY A 389 1.43 4.72 -22.73
C GLY A 389 2.25 3.48 -23.13
N SER A 390 2.26 2.43 -22.30
CA SER A 390 2.85 1.14 -22.67
C SER A 390 2.13 0.54 -23.88
N PRO A 391 2.85 0.04 -24.89
CA PRO A 391 2.26 -0.63 -26.04
C PRO A 391 1.84 -2.08 -25.77
N ILE A 392 2.28 -2.66 -24.64
CA ILE A 392 2.13 -4.09 -24.33
C ILE A 392 1.33 -4.36 -23.06
N TRP A 393 1.22 -3.36 -22.18
CA TRP A 393 0.41 -3.49 -21.00
C TRP A 393 -1.04 -3.18 -21.30
N THR A 394 -1.93 -4.10 -20.93
CA THR A 394 -3.37 -3.88 -20.92
C THR A 394 -3.82 -3.89 -19.47
N PRO A 395 -4.58 -2.88 -19.01
CA PRO A 395 -5.17 -2.93 -17.68
C PRO A 395 -5.93 -4.26 -17.53
N PRO A 396 -5.79 -4.96 -16.38
CA PRO A 396 -6.68 -6.06 -16.08
C PRO A 396 -8.11 -5.58 -16.31
N SER A 397 -8.91 -6.34 -17.05
CA SER A 397 -10.33 -6.03 -17.15
C SER A 397 -10.84 -5.91 -15.72
N PRO A 398 -11.58 -4.84 -15.36
CA PRO A 398 -12.13 -4.70 -14.02
C PRO A 398 -12.82 -6.02 -13.75
N SER A 399 -12.29 -6.82 -12.82
CA SER A 399 -12.79 -8.15 -12.57
C SER A 399 -14.24 -7.94 -12.19
N GLY A 400 -15.14 -8.21 -13.13
CA GLY A 400 -16.53 -7.79 -13.01
C GLY A 400 -17.00 -8.33 -11.69
N THR A 401 -17.39 -7.43 -10.79
CA THR A 401 -17.93 -7.75 -9.47
C THR A 401 -19.27 -8.47 -9.67
N SER A 402 -19.17 -9.71 -10.16
CA SER A 402 -20.25 -10.57 -10.62
C SER A 402 -20.55 -11.65 -9.58
N GLY A 403 -19.86 -11.60 -8.44
CA GLY A 403 -20.39 -12.14 -7.20
C GLY A 403 -21.48 -11.20 -6.70
N GLY A 404 -22.74 -11.53 -6.98
CA GLY A 404 -23.85 -10.95 -6.24
C GLY A 404 -23.56 -11.02 -4.74
N PRO A 405 -23.98 -10.04 -3.94
CA PRO A 405 -23.65 -9.97 -2.51
C PRO A 405 -24.18 -11.23 -1.80
N SER A 406 -23.32 -12.23 -1.64
CA SER A 406 -23.52 -13.20 -0.57
C SER A 406 -23.32 -12.39 0.70
N ALA A 407 -24.38 -12.27 1.50
CA ALA A 407 -24.59 -11.27 2.53
C ALA A 407 -23.61 -11.31 3.74
N THR A 408 -22.42 -11.89 3.59
CA THR A 408 -21.48 -12.14 4.69
C THR A 408 -20.02 -11.81 4.40
N ALA A 409 -19.57 -11.69 3.15
CA ALA A 409 -18.16 -11.43 2.83
C ALA A 409 -17.94 -10.04 2.21
N GLN A 410 -17.10 -9.22 2.84
CA GLN A 410 -16.62 -7.93 2.36
C GLN A 410 -15.27 -8.13 1.65
N GLN A 411 -15.18 -7.74 0.38
CA GLN A 411 -13.88 -7.69 -0.31
C GLN A 411 -13.09 -6.47 0.21
N LEU A 412 -11.91 -6.71 0.78
CA LEU A 412 -11.07 -5.65 1.36
C LEU A 412 -10.02 -5.12 0.36
N ALA A 413 -9.41 -6.03 -0.40
CA ALA A 413 -8.45 -5.74 -1.47
C ALA A 413 -8.32 -6.98 -2.37
N THR A 414 -7.58 -6.91 -3.47
CA THR A 414 -7.33 -8.10 -4.32
C THR A 414 -6.70 -9.24 -3.50
N GLY A 415 -7.39 -10.38 -3.47
CA GLY A 415 -6.99 -11.55 -2.68
C GLY A 415 -7.15 -11.40 -1.16
N ILE A 416 -7.90 -10.39 -0.68
CA ILE A 416 -8.21 -10.22 0.75
C ILE A 416 -9.70 -9.96 0.93
N SER A 417 -10.34 -10.76 1.77
CA SER A 417 -11.74 -10.59 2.15
C SER A 417 -11.94 -10.80 3.64
N ALA A 418 -13.00 -10.24 4.19
CA ALA A 418 -13.40 -10.45 5.58
C ALA A 418 -14.86 -10.85 5.67
N THR A 419 -15.16 -11.76 6.58
CA THR A 419 -16.53 -12.07 7.00
C THR A 419 -16.67 -11.72 8.47
N SER A 420 -17.79 -11.08 8.81
CA SER A 420 -18.02 -10.64 10.18
C SER A 420 -19.49 -10.75 10.56
N CYS A 421 -19.75 -11.06 11.82
CA CYS A 421 -21.08 -10.93 12.43
C CYS A 421 -20.98 -10.67 13.93
N PHE A 422 -22.03 -10.13 14.52
CA PHE A 422 -22.16 -9.90 15.95
C PHE A 422 -23.16 -10.90 16.54
N ASP A 423 -22.69 -11.66 17.51
CA ASP A 423 -23.50 -12.59 18.28
C ASP A 423 -24.05 -11.87 19.52
N ALA A 424 -25.32 -11.51 19.46
CA ALA A 424 -26.00 -10.79 20.54
C ALA A 424 -26.09 -11.60 21.84
N ALA A 425 -26.10 -12.94 21.77
CA ALA A 425 -26.22 -13.79 22.96
C ALA A 425 -24.93 -13.77 23.80
N THR A 426 -23.79 -13.68 23.12
CA THR A 426 -22.47 -13.63 23.76
C THR A 426 -21.86 -12.22 23.74
N SER A 427 -22.60 -11.22 23.25
CA SER A 427 -22.14 -9.85 23.01
C SER A 427 -20.76 -9.81 22.32
N SER A 428 -20.58 -10.63 21.28
CA SER A 428 -19.25 -10.87 20.68
C SER A 428 -19.23 -10.66 19.17
N LEU A 429 -18.20 -9.96 18.67
CA LEU A 429 -17.86 -9.90 17.25
C LEU A 429 -17.13 -11.17 16.85
N ARG A 430 -17.67 -11.90 15.88
CA ARG A 430 -16.97 -12.98 15.16
C ARG A 430 -16.42 -12.41 13.87
N LEU A 431 -15.11 -12.44 13.70
CA LEU A 431 -14.42 -11.96 12.51
C LEU A 431 -13.56 -13.08 11.93
N SER A 432 -13.57 -13.21 10.61
CA SER A 432 -12.62 -14.03 9.86
C SER A 432 -12.09 -13.22 8.70
N VAL A 433 -10.77 -13.14 8.56
CA VAL A 433 -10.09 -12.46 7.45
C VAL A 433 -9.31 -13.48 6.66
N SER A 434 -9.55 -13.54 5.36
CA SER A 434 -8.90 -14.44 4.42
C SER A 434 -7.89 -13.68 3.58
N PHE A 435 -6.69 -14.24 3.47
CA PHE A 435 -5.55 -13.71 2.73
C PHE A 435 -5.07 -14.73 1.69
N GLU A 436 -5.04 -14.36 0.42
CA GLU A 436 -4.40 -15.14 -0.62
C GLU A 436 -2.87 -15.00 -0.51
N THR A 437 -2.20 -16.09 -0.11
CA THR A 437 -0.75 -16.18 0.05
C THR A 437 -0.25 -17.60 -0.19
N ALA A 438 0.56 -17.78 -1.24
CA ALA A 438 1.20 -19.07 -1.54
C ALA A 438 2.31 -19.42 -0.54
N SER A 439 2.98 -18.42 0.04
CA SER A 439 4.05 -18.59 1.00
C SER A 439 3.57 -18.49 2.45
N VAL A 440 4.29 -19.16 3.34
CA VAL A 440 4.14 -19.00 4.80
C VAL A 440 4.42 -17.54 5.18
N ALA A 441 3.42 -16.88 5.74
CA ALA A 441 3.46 -15.48 6.11
C ALA A 441 2.74 -15.23 7.45
N TRP A 442 3.19 -14.26 8.25
CA TRP A 442 2.37 -13.80 9.38
C TRP A 442 1.17 -12.99 8.89
N ALA A 443 0.09 -12.93 9.67
CA ALA A 443 -1.06 -12.07 9.40
C ALA A 443 -1.53 -11.38 10.68
N ALA A 444 -2.20 -10.25 10.54
CA ALA A 444 -2.69 -9.52 11.69
C ALA A 444 -3.94 -8.70 11.39
N VAL A 445 -4.78 -8.51 12.42
CA VAL A 445 -5.92 -7.61 12.41
C VAL A 445 -5.76 -6.64 13.58
N GLY A 446 -5.65 -5.34 13.28
CA GLY A 446 -5.56 -4.28 14.28
C GLY A 446 -6.92 -3.65 14.58
N PHE A 447 -7.14 -3.26 15.83
CA PHE A 447 -8.31 -2.49 16.25
C PHE A 447 -7.95 -1.01 16.32
N ARG A 448 -8.82 -0.18 15.77
CA ARG A 448 -8.65 1.27 15.70
C ARG A 448 -9.81 1.94 16.43
N THR A 449 -9.52 3.04 17.11
CA THR A 449 -10.53 3.85 17.79
C THR A 449 -11.21 4.84 16.85
N THR A 450 -10.57 5.18 15.73
CA THR A 450 -11.04 6.13 14.72
C THR A 450 -11.00 5.52 13.33
N GLU A 451 -11.60 6.19 12.35
CA GLU A 451 -11.55 5.80 10.94
C GLU A 451 -10.16 5.97 10.30
N GLU A 452 -9.23 6.67 10.97
CA GLU A 452 -7.88 6.93 10.48
C GLU A 452 -7.11 5.63 10.22
N CYS A 453 -6.56 5.47 9.01
CA CYS A 453 -5.89 4.24 8.62
C CYS A 453 -4.46 4.14 9.14
N LEU A 454 -4.31 3.96 10.45
CA LEU A 454 -3.02 3.83 11.14
C LEU A 454 -2.93 2.50 11.90
N MET A 455 -1.74 1.88 11.89
CA MET A 455 -1.47 0.63 12.64
C MET A 455 -1.29 0.85 14.14
N THR A 456 -0.89 2.07 14.54
CA THR A 456 -0.91 2.52 15.93
C THR A 456 -1.60 3.87 15.99
N PRO A 457 -2.27 4.21 17.11
CA PRO A 457 -2.93 5.49 17.28
C PRO A 457 -2.01 6.68 16.99
N ARG A 458 -2.62 7.74 16.44
CA ARG A 458 -1.99 9.04 16.22
C ARG A 458 -1.32 9.53 17.53
N GLY A 459 -1.96 9.49 18.69
CA GLY A 459 -1.39 9.97 19.96
C GLY A 459 -0.12 9.29 20.53
N GLY A 460 0.56 8.40 19.80
CA GLY A 460 1.77 7.72 20.27
C GLY A 460 1.52 6.55 21.23
N GLY A 461 0.28 6.06 21.28
CA GLY A 461 -0.09 4.87 22.06
C GLY A 461 0.14 3.57 21.32
N ASP A 462 0.04 2.46 22.06
CA ASP A 462 0.01 1.13 21.48
C ASP A 462 -1.28 0.91 20.67
N GLY A 463 -1.18 0.24 19.52
CA GLY A 463 -2.33 -0.32 18.82
C GLY A 463 -2.70 -1.68 19.39
N GLU A 464 -3.98 -2.02 19.48
CA GLU A 464 -4.40 -3.39 19.83
C GLU A 464 -4.45 -4.25 18.58
N MET A 465 -3.96 -5.50 18.62
CA MET A 465 -4.06 -6.39 17.48
C MET A 465 -4.21 -7.87 17.85
N VAL A 466 -4.86 -8.61 16.95
CA VAL A 466 -4.73 -10.07 16.84
C VAL A 466 -3.63 -10.37 15.83
N TYR A 467 -2.68 -11.22 16.21
CA TYR A 467 -1.49 -11.54 15.43
C TYR A 467 -1.35 -13.06 15.27
N ALA A 468 -1.31 -13.52 14.01
CA ALA A 468 -1.09 -14.90 13.64
C ALA A 468 0.32 -15.07 13.08
N THR A 469 1.09 -15.99 13.66
CA THR A 469 2.47 -16.26 13.27
C THR A 469 2.72 -17.76 13.12
N PRO A 470 3.46 -18.19 12.07
CA PRO A 470 3.89 -19.56 11.94
C PRO A 470 5.06 -19.86 12.88
N ASP A 471 5.07 -21.03 13.48
CA ASP A 471 6.23 -21.58 14.17
C ASP A 471 7.21 -22.25 13.19
N ASN A 472 8.26 -22.87 13.72
CA ASN A 472 9.28 -23.55 12.92
C ASN A 472 8.75 -24.75 12.10
N SER A 473 7.56 -25.25 12.43
CA SER A 473 6.87 -26.32 11.69
C SER A 473 5.87 -25.79 10.67
N SER A 474 5.79 -24.47 10.50
CA SER A 474 4.73 -23.76 9.74
C SER A 474 3.33 -23.93 10.34
N ALA A 475 3.20 -24.46 11.55
CA ALA A 475 1.95 -24.45 12.28
C ALA A 475 1.73 -23.04 12.85
N TYR A 476 0.49 -22.55 12.79
CA TYR A 476 0.18 -21.19 13.17
C TYR A 476 -0.30 -21.08 14.61
N GLN A 477 0.12 -20.02 15.27
CA GLN A 477 -0.35 -19.63 16.59
C GLN A 477 -0.99 -18.25 16.52
N VAL A 478 -2.09 -18.06 17.25
CA VAL A 478 -2.81 -16.79 17.30
C VAL A 478 -2.60 -16.16 18.67
N HIS A 479 -2.20 -14.89 18.65
CA HIS A 479 -1.91 -14.09 19.82
C HIS A 479 -2.73 -12.82 19.81
N TYR A 480 -2.87 -12.21 20.98
CA TYR A 480 -3.40 -10.87 21.16
C TYR A 480 -2.39 -10.03 21.94
N GLY A 481 -2.23 -8.77 21.55
CA GLY A 481 -1.41 -7.86 22.33
C GLY A 481 -1.22 -6.49 21.69
N PRO A 482 -0.46 -5.63 22.39
CA PRO A 482 -0.17 -4.27 21.96
C PRO A 482 0.95 -4.21 20.92
N LEU A 483 0.72 -3.51 19.81
CA LEU A 483 1.72 -3.08 18.84
C LEU A 483 2.22 -1.69 19.22
N SER A 484 3.44 -1.59 19.75
CA SER A 484 4.03 -0.29 20.07
C SER A 484 4.45 0.48 18.81
N PRO A 485 4.44 1.82 18.84
CA PRO A 485 4.98 2.64 17.75
C PRO A 485 6.41 2.27 17.36
N ASP A 486 7.25 1.90 18.34
CA ASP A 486 8.65 1.52 18.13
C ASP A 486 8.82 0.30 17.21
N ALA A 487 7.84 -0.62 17.21
CA ALA A 487 7.88 -1.80 16.36
C ALA A 487 7.85 -1.47 14.86
N LYS A 488 7.34 -0.29 14.47
CA LYS A 488 7.33 0.19 13.07
C LYS A 488 8.73 0.39 12.48
N HIS A 489 9.74 0.52 13.33
CA HIS A 489 11.12 0.73 12.90
C HIS A 489 11.89 -0.57 12.69
N PHE A 490 11.26 -1.72 12.96
CA PHE A 490 11.87 -3.05 12.80
C PHE A 490 13.22 -3.19 13.53
N GLN A 491 13.43 -2.43 14.60
CA GLN A 491 14.59 -2.60 15.46
C GLN A 491 14.43 -3.93 16.19
N ALA A 492 15.47 -4.77 16.19
CA ALA A 492 15.40 -6.11 16.78
C ALA A 492 14.91 -6.10 18.23
N ALA A 493 15.33 -5.11 19.04
CA ALA A 493 14.85 -4.94 20.41
C ALA A 493 13.35 -4.59 20.48
N ALA A 494 12.88 -3.67 19.63
CA ALA A 494 11.46 -3.29 19.60
C ALA A 494 10.56 -4.45 19.14
N ILE A 495 11.00 -5.21 18.13
CA ILE A 495 10.29 -6.42 17.67
C ILE A 495 10.30 -7.51 18.75
N GLY A 496 11.44 -7.72 19.42
CA GLY A 496 11.53 -8.63 20.56
C GLY A 496 10.56 -8.26 21.68
N ASN A 497 10.51 -6.98 22.05
CA ASN A 497 9.58 -6.47 23.06
C ASN A 497 8.11 -6.63 22.63
N PHE A 498 7.79 -6.39 21.36
CA PHE A 498 6.45 -6.64 20.82
C PHE A 498 6.05 -8.12 21.01
N LEU A 499 6.90 -9.04 20.53
CA LEU A 499 6.65 -10.48 20.62
C LEU A 499 6.51 -10.97 22.07
N GLN A 500 7.30 -10.43 23.00
CA GLN A 500 7.22 -10.79 24.43
C GLN A 500 5.93 -10.31 25.11
N ARG A 501 5.28 -9.26 24.59
CA ARG A 501 4.03 -8.71 25.13
C ARG A 501 2.79 -9.37 24.55
N LEU A 502 2.96 -10.29 23.60
CA LEU A 502 1.86 -11.07 23.04
C LEU A 502 1.40 -12.15 24.03
N THR A 503 0.09 -12.26 24.20
CA THR A 503 -0.55 -13.31 24.98
C THR A 503 -1.22 -14.29 24.00
N PRO A 504 -1.09 -15.62 24.17
CA PRO A 504 -1.90 -16.57 23.40
C PRO A 504 -3.37 -16.17 23.47
N ILE A 505 -4.06 -16.12 22.33
CA ILE A 505 -5.41 -15.52 22.29
C ILE A 505 -6.43 -16.25 23.17
N GLY A 506 -6.23 -17.54 23.43
CA GLY A 506 -7.06 -18.32 24.36
C GLY A 506 -6.91 -17.90 25.84
N ASP A 507 -5.79 -17.27 26.20
CA ASP A 507 -5.52 -16.74 27.53
C ASP A 507 -5.86 -15.23 27.63
N ALA A 508 -6.15 -14.58 26.50
CA ALA A 508 -6.45 -13.16 26.44
C ALA A 508 -7.90 -12.87 26.86
N ALA A 509 -8.07 -11.94 27.81
CA ALA A 509 -9.39 -11.53 28.27
C ALA A 509 -10.23 -10.94 27.12
N GLY A 510 -11.52 -11.29 27.10
CA GLY A 510 -12.45 -10.81 26.09
C GLY A 510 -12.38 -11.55 24.75
N PHE A 511 -11.63 -12.65 24.64
CA PHE A 511 -11.68 -13.54 23.49
C PHE A 511 -12.26 -14.91 23.86
N SER A 512 -13.09 -15.49 22.99
CA SER A 512 -13.76 -16.77 23.27
C SER A 512 -13.44 -17.87 22.26
N SER A 513 -12.88 -17.53 21.11
CA SER A 513 -12.41 -18.49 20.12
C SER A 513 -11.41 -17.84 19.16
N SER A 514 -10.57 -18.69 18.57
CA SER A 514 -9.65 -18.30 17.50
C SER A 514 -9.40 -19.49 16.57
N SER A 515 -9.16 -19.21 15.30
CA SER A 515 -8.72 -20.19 14.31
C SER A 515 -7.70 -19.55 13.38
N VAL A 516 -6.76 -20.36 12.92
CA VAL A 516 -5.85 -19.98 11.85
C VAL A 516 -5.58 -21.21 11.00
N GLU A 517 -5.78 -21.07 9.71
CA GLU A 517 -5.57 -22.14 8.74
C GLU A 517 -4.83 -21.59 7.52
N HIS A 518 -3.74 -22.25 7.12
CA HIS A 518 -3.04 -21.97 5.87
C HIS A 518 -3.12 -23.19 4.96
N THR A 519 -4.06 -23.18 4.03
CA THR A 519 -4.28 -24.29 3.08
C THR A 519 -4.52 -23.75 1.67
N ASN A 520 -4.04 -24.48 0.66
CA ASN A 520 -4.25 -24.15 -0.76
C ASN A 520 -3.93 -22.69 -1.16
N GLY A 521 -2.87 -22.12 -0.58
CA GLY A 521 -2.48 -20.74 -0.85
C GLY A 521 -3.39 -19.69 -0.23
N GLN A 522 -4.17 -20.05 0.79
CA GLN A 522 -5.06 -19.15 1.52
C GLN A 522 -4.80 -19.26 3.03
N LEU A 523 -4.50 -18.14 3.67
CA LEU A 523 -4.39 -18.00 5.11
C LEU A 523 -5.67 -17.36 5.67
N VAL A 524 -6.38 -18.05 6.54
CA VAL A 524 -7.62 -17.57 7.16
C VAL A 524 -7.39 -17.35 8.65
N LEU A 525 -7.54 -16.12 9.12
CA LEU A 525 -7.44 -15.73 10.53
C LEU A 525 -8.82 -15.42 11.09
N GLY A 526 -9.33 -16.28 11.97
CA GLY A 526 -10.61 -16.14 12.64
C GLY A 526 -10.48 -15.90 14.15
N PHE A 527 -11.36 -15.07 14.73
CA PHE A 527 -11.48 -14.92 16.18
C PHE A 527 -12.85 -14.38 16.61
N SER A 528 -13.16 -14.51 17.89
CA SER A 528 -14.34 -13.93 18.53
C SER A 528 -13.95 -13.05 19.71
N ARG A 529 -14.32 -11.76 19.68
CA ARG A 529 -14.05 -10.76 20.74
C ARG A 529 -15.34 -10.28 21.38
N SER A 530 -15.44 -10.35 22.70
CA SER A 530 -16.57 -9.88 23.51
C SER A 530 -16.49 -8.39 23.80
N TYR A 531 -17.64 -7.74 23.85
CA TYR A 531 -17.81 -6.31 24.13
C TYR A 531 -18.88 -6.09 25.19
N ALA A 532 -18.75 -5.04 26.00
CA ALA A 532 -19.74 -4.66 27.00
C ALA A 532 -21.10 -4.30 26.36
N SER A 533 -21.07 -3.68 25.18
CA SER A 533 -22.22 -3.41 24.33
C SER A 533 -21.80 -3.45 22.86
N MET A 534 -22.73 -3.69 21.95
CA MET A 534 -22.48 -3.72 20.51
C MET A 534 -22.07 -2.32 20.01
N PRO A 535 -20.83 -2.12 19.51
CA PRO A 535 -20.44 -0.87 18.87
C PRO A 535 -21.26 -0.64 17.59
N SER A 536 -21.50 0.62 17.21
CA SER A 536 -22.19 0.94 15.94
C SER A 536 -21.31 0.65 14.72
N VAL A 537 -19.99 0.73 14.88
CA VAL A 537 -18.99 0.46 13.86
C VAL A 537 -17.72 -0.07 14.52
N PHE A 538 -17.04 -0.99 13.85
CA PHE A 538 -15.67 -1.38 14.19
C PHE A 538 -14.72 -0.82 13.15
N ASN A 539 -13.74 -0.02 13.58
CA ASN A 539 -12.66 0.42 12.72
C ASN A 539 -11.51 -0.58 12.86
N LEU A 540 -11.19 -1.28 11.77
CA LEU A 540 -10.19 -2.35 11.77
C LEU A 540 -9.10 -2.08 10.73
N SER A 541 -7.91 -2.62 10.96
CA SER A 541 -6.84 -2.72 9.99
C SER A 541 -6.46 -4.18 9.78
N TYR A 542 -5.87 -4.49 8.63
CA TYR A 542 -5.26 -5.79 8.38
C TYR A 542 -3.85 -5.62 7.87
N ALA A 543 -3.02 -6.63 8.09
CA ALA A 543 -1.69 -6.72 7.51
C ALA A 543 -1.34 -8.19 7.24
N LEU A 544 -0.64 -8.44 6.13
CA LEU A 544 -0.07 -9.73 5.74
C LEU A 544 1.43 -9.54 5.56
N GLY A 545 2.24 -10.36 6.23
CA GLY A 545 3.70 -10.37 6.13
C GLY A 545 4.23 -10.77 4.75
N GLN A 546 5.47 -10.39 4.46
CA GLN A 546 6.19 -10.95 3.30
C GLN A 546 6.67 -12.39 3.52
N ASN A 547 6.82 -12.80 4.78
CA ASN A 547 7.25 -14.13 5.20
C ASN A 547 6.76 -14.39 6.65
N GLY A 548 7.16 -15.52 7.24
CA GLY A 548 6.73 -15.92 8.58
C GLY A 548 7.23 -15.04 9.73
N ASN A 549 8.33 -14.28 9.55
CA ASN A 549 8.91 -13.46 10.59
C ASN A 549 8.25 -12.07 10.65
N VAL A 550 8.01 -11.55 11.86
CA VAL A 550 7.58 -10.16 12.05
C VAL A 550 8.52 -9.23 11.29
N GLY A 551 7.95 -8.42 10.41
CA GLY A 551 8.70 -7.58 9.50
C GLY A 551 7.75 -6.70 8.73
N TYR A 552 8.19 -6.23 7.57
CA TYR A 552 7.31 -5.42 6.74
C TYR A 552 6.22 -6.29 6.09
N HIS A 553 5.01 -5.75 5.99
CA HIS A 553 3.86 -6.42 5.39
C HIS A 553 3.89 -6.37 3.85
N ALA A 554 3.61 -7.50 3.20
CA ALA A 554 3.34 -7.57 1.76
C ALA A 554 2.06 -6.81 1.39
N LYS A 555 1.01 -6.98 2.20
CA LYS A 555 -0.26 -6.27 2.02
C LYS A 555 -0.74 -5.63 3.31
N ARG A 556 -1.36 -4.46 3.24
CA ARG A 556 -2.05 -3.85 4.40
C ARG A 556 -3.21 -2.96 3.96
N GLY A 557 -4.15 -2.76 4.86
CA GLY A 557 -5.24 -1.83 4.63
C GLY A 557 -6.11 -1.64 5.86
N CYS A 558 -7.16 -0.86 5.66
CA CYS A 558 -8.13 -0.55 6.69
C CYS A 558 -9.53 -0.77 6.16
N PHE A 559 -10.43 -1.16 7.06
CA PHE A 559 -11.81 -1.41 6.73
C PHE A 559 -12.68 -1.12 7.95
N THR A 560 -13.97 -0.97 7.69
CA THR A 560 -15.00 -0.83 8.71
C THR A 560 -15.94 -2.01 8.65
N VAL A 561 -16.39 -2.46 9.82
CA VAL A 561 -17.44 -3.46 9.94
C VAL A 561 -18.62 -2.82 10.65
N THR A 562 -19.77 -2.83 9.99
CA THR A 562 -21.05 -2.55 10.64
C THR A 562 -21.60 -3.88 11.15
N PRO A 563 -21.82 -4.04 12.47
CA PRO A 563 -22.27 -5.31 13.01
C PRO A 563 -23.61 -5.75 12.42
N THR A 564 -23.63 -6.98 11.91
CA THR A 564 -24.83 -7.69 11.46
C THR A 564 -25.05 -8.90 12.36
N ALA A 565 -26.30 -9.29 12.62
CA ALA A 565 -26.56 -10.47 13.46
C ALA A 565 -25.91 -11.71 12.85
N CYS A 566 -25.25 -12.53 13.68
CA CYS A 566 -24.74 -13.81 13.20
C CYS A 566 -25.89 -14.66 12.64
N PRO A 567 -25.67 -15.35 11.50
CA PRO A 567 -26.65 -16.28 10.99
C PRO A 567 -26.96 -17.26 12.12
N ALA A 568 -28.26 -17.54 12.33
CA ALA A 568 -28.67 -18.55 13.28
C ALA A 568 -27.93 -19.83 12.87
N VAL A 569 -26.94 -20.22 13.67
CA VAL A 569 -26.33 -21.53 13.52
C VAL A 569 -27.50 -22.46 13.79
N CYS A 570 -28.08 -23.04 12.75
CA CYS A 570 -29.01 -24.13 12.91
C CYS A 570 -28.22 -25.17 13.68
N LEU A 571 -28.47 -25.22 15.00
CA LEU A 571 -28.15 -26.33 15.88
C LEU A 571 -28.92 -27.52 15.30
N LEU A 572 -28.42 -28.06 14.19
CA LEU A 572 -28.75 -29.40 13.77
C LEU A 572 -28.23 -30.24 14.92
N ALA A 573 -29.18 -30.72 15.73
CA ALA A 573 -28.98 -31.61 16.85
C ALA A 573 -28.25 -32.86 16.38
N GLY A 574 -26.93 -32.78 16.26
CA GLY A 574 -26.05 -33.92 16.07
C GLY A 574 -25.89 -34.60 17.41
N GLY A 575 -26.70 -35.63 17.65
CA GLY A 575 -26.52 -36.54 18.78
C GLY A 575 -25.08 -37.04 18.81
N GLY A 576 -24.40 -36.74 19.92
CA GLY A 576 -23.02 -37.13 20.13
C GLY A 576 -22.88 -38.65 20.08
N SER A 577 -21.99 -39.14 19.21
CA SER A 577 -21.28 -40.38 19.47
C SER A 577 -19.98 -39.99 20.18
N GLN A 578 -19.96 -40.18 21.50
CA GLN A 578 -18.73 -40.20 22.27
C GLN A 578 -17.86 -41.34 21.71
N GLN A 579 -16.80 -40.99 20.98
CA GLN A 579 -15.77 -41.95 20.62
C GLN A 579 -14.82 -42.06 21.82
N GLY A 580 -14.86 -43.22 22.46
CA GLY A 580 -14.16 -43.52 23.72
C GLY A 580 -12.64 -43.35 23.62
N SER A 581 -12.11 -42.69 24.64
CA SER A 581 -10.70 -42.66 25.00
C SER A 581 -10.21 -44.08 25.33
N GLY A 582 -9.28 -44.59 24.51
CA GLY A 582 -8.54 -45.81 24.78
C GLY A 582 -7.42 -45.53 25.79
N GLY A 583 -7.59 -46.05 27.00
CA GLY A 583 -6.56 -46.02 28.03
C GLY A 583 -5.41 -46.98 27.73
N SER A 584 -4.18 -46.49 27.88
CA SER A 584 -3.03 -47.31 28.23
C SER A 584 -2.14 -46.52 29.20
N GLN A 585 -2.27 -46.82 30.49
CA GLN A 585 -1.28 -46.46 31.50
C GLN A 585 -0.77 -47.76 32.15
N GLN A 586 0.51 -48.01 31.93
CA GLN A 586 1.31 -49.06 32.53
C GLN A 586 1.91 -48.50 33.81
N GLY A 587 1.69 -49.19 34.94
CA GLY A 587 2.15 -48.74 36.25
C GLY A 587 3.60 -49.09 36.60
N SER A 588 4.10 -48.51 37.70
CA SER A 588 4.53 -49.22 38.93
C SER A 588 5.71 -48.53 39.66
N GLY A 589 5.62 -48.54 41.01
CA GLY A 589 6.67 -48.19 42.00
C GLY A 589 6.48 -46.81 42.62
N GLY A 590 5.93 -46.60 43.83
CA GLY A 590 6.33 -47.15 45.14
C GLY A 590 7.51 -46.29 45.69
N ALA A 591 7.50 -45.61 46.84
CA ALA A 591 6.83 -45.88 48.10
C ALA A 591 6.76 -44.64 49.03
N GLU A 592 5.81 -44.71 49.96
CA GLU A 592 5.80 -44.23 51.37
C GLU A 592 5.81 -42.73 51.76
N ALA A 593 4.69 -42.37 52.42
CA ALA A 593 4.40 -41.19 53.23
C ALA A 593 5.03 -41.32 54.65
N PRO A 594 4.89 -40.36 55.62
CA PRO A 594 3.60 -40.01 56.23
C PRO A 594 3.34 -38.56 56.71
N ILE A 595 2.04 -38.19 56.68
CA ILE A 595 1.19 -37.61 57.75
C ILE A 595 1.43 -36.16 58.28
N LEU A 596 0.42 -35.29 58.10
CA LEU A 596 -0.34 -34.50 59.12
C LEU A 596 -1.29 -33.52 58.40
N SER A 597 -2.59 -33.84 58.28
CA SER A 597 -3.72 -33.40 59.14
C SER A 597 -4.17 -31.96 58.96
N GLY A 598 -5.45 -31.76 58.65
CA GLY A 598 -6.12 -30.46 58.75
C GLY A 598 -7.45 -30.41 57.99
N ALA A 599 -8.51 -30.93 58.61
CA ALA A 599 -9.89 -30.86 58.14
C ALA A 599 -10.51 -29.45 58.36
N HIS A 600 -11.53 -29.10 57.57
CA HIS A 600 -12.84 -28.48 57.94
C HIS A 600 -13.60 -28.18 56.63
N HIS A 601 -14.72 -28.85 56.33
CA HIS A 601 -16.12 -28.38 56.53
C HIS A 601 -16.39 -27.01 55.86
N ALA A 602 -17.44 -26.77 55.06
CA ALA A 602 -18.68 -27.48 54.82
C ALA A 602 -19.30 -27.03 53.48
N ALA A 603 -20.16 -27.88 52.93
CA ALA A 603 -21.08 -27.60 51.83
C ALA A 603 -22.24 -26.71 52.29
N VAL A 604 -22.76 -25.88 51.40
CA VAL A 604 -24.19 -25.52 51.36
C VAL A 604 -24.65 -25.47 49.90
N SER A 605 -25.54 -26.40 49.57
CA SER A 605 -26.40 -26.37 48.39
C SER A 605 -27.59 -25.44 48.63
N GLY A 606 -28.07 -24.77 47.59
CA GLY A 606 -29.31 -24.02 47.63
C GLY A 606 -29.85 -23.75 46.23
N ALA A 607 -30.63 -24.69 45.71
CA ALA A 607 -31.50 -24.49 44.57
C ALA A 607 -32.85 -23.94 45.06
N LEU A 608 -33.43 -22.94 44.39
CA LEU A 608 -34.88 -22.83 44.25
C LEU A 608 -35.26 -21.85 43.13
N ALA A 609 -36.32 -22.25 42.44
CA ALA A 609 -36.83 -21.75 41.18
C ALA A 609 -38.02 -20.77 41.36
N ALA A 610 -38.61 -20.39 40.22
CA ALA A 610 -39.94 -19.78 39.98
C ALA A 610 -40.02 -18.23 40.06
N LEU A 611 -40.92 -17.52 39.37
CA LEU A 611 -41.64 -17.58 38.08
C LEU A 611 -42.46 -16.24 38.02
N CYS A 612 -42.96 -15.86 36.83
CA CYS A 612 -44.05 -14.86 36.57
C CYS A 612 -43.70 -13.36 36.75
N LEU A 613 -44.22 -12.36 36.00
CA LEU A 613 -45.11 -12.24 34.83
C LEU A 613 -45.16 -10.74 34.42
N LEU A 614 -45.59 -10.47 33.16
CA LEU A 614 -46.36 -9.31 32.65
C LEU A 614 -45.69 -7.93 32.35
N ALA A 615 -45.60 -7.67 31.04
CA ALA A 615 -46.16 -6.56 30.25
C ALA A 615 -45.90 -5.08 30.58
N GLY A 616 -45.55 -4.32 29.53
CA GLY A 616 -45.56 -2.85 29.53
C GLY A 616 -45.27 -2.25 28.15
N LEU A 617 -46.31 -2.13 27.33
CA LEU A 617 -46.42 -1.35 26.10
C LEU A 617 -46.33 0.17 26.40
N LEU A 618 -45.55 0.95 25.62
CA LEU A 618 -45.92 2.22 24.95
C LEU A 618 -44.81 3.28 24.85
N ALA A 619 -44.84 3.93 23.67
CA ALA A 619 -44.54 5.33 23.39
C ALA A 619 -43.08 5.79 23.14
N ARG A 620 -42.78 5.89 21.83
CA ARG A 620 -42.06 7.00 21.16
C ARG A 620 -42.66 8.38 21.54
N PRO A 621 -41.94 9.51 21.38
CA PRO A 621 -41.25 9.96 20.15
C PRO A 621 -39.83 9.42 19.97
#